data_AF-A0A920VS68-F1
#
_entry.id   AF-A0A920VS68-F1
#
_cell.length_a   1.000
_cell.length_b   1.000
_cell.length_c   1.000
_cell.angle_alpha   90.00
_cell.angle_beta   90.00
_cell.angle_gamma   90.00
#
_symmetry.space_group_name_H-M   'P 1'
#
loop_
_entity.id
_entity.type
_entity.pdbx_description
1 polymer ?
#
loop_
_entity_poly.entity_id
_entity_poly.type
_entity_poly.pdbx_seq_one_letter_code
_entity_poly.pdbx_strand_id
1 'polypeptide(L)'
;MTRVLLWVSLGCSAGRIYKKARRKITKFVVHDESNKATVGDRVLIEQSRPISKNKRWRLVDVLDRVEVAEIQPSEIDSEAALAGTPDSAGSED
;
A
#
# COMPACT_ATOMS: atom_id res chain seq x y z
N MET A 1 1.42 26.61 15.60
CA MET A 1 1.66 27.07 14.21
C MET A 1 1.31 25.93 13.28
N THR A 2 0.02 25.75 13.08
CA THR A 2 -0.55 24.55 12.47
C THR A 2 -0.77 24.85 10.99
N ARG A 3 0.15 24.37 10.14
CA ARG A 3 -0.08 24.34 8.70
C ARG A 3 -0.23 22.88 8.29
N VAL A 4 -1.48 22.44 8.32
CA VAL A 4 -1.96 21.25 7.62
C VAL A 4 -1.74 21.49 6.13
N LEU A 5 -0.83 20.74 5.50
CA LEU A 5 -0.71 20.73 4.04
C LEU A 5 -1.56 19.58 3.51
N LEU A 6 -2.80 19.96 3.19
CA LEU A 6 -3.76 19.28 2.35
C LEU A 6 -3.11 18.91 0.99
N TRP A 7 -3.12 17.61 0.69
CA TRP A 7 -3.11 16.96 -0.61
C TRP A 7 -2.06 17.36 -1.67
N VAL A 8 -1.45 16.33 -2.24
CA VAL A 8 -0.66 16.37 -3.48
C VAL A 8 -1.53 16.98 -4.58
N SER A 9 -1.41 18.29 -4.79
CA SER A 9 -1.58 18.85 -6.13
C SER A 9 -0.54 18.13 -6.99
N LEU A 10 -1.02 17.24 -7.85
CA LEU A 10 -0.31 16.73 -9.01
C LEU A 10 0.01 17.92 -9.92
N GLY A 11 0.96 18.74 -9.50
CA GLY A 11 1.72 19.63 -10.36
C GLY A 11 2.57 18.74 -11.24
N CYS A 12 1.97 18.23 -12.31
CA CYS A 12 2.64 17.58 -13.40
C CYS A 12 3.62 18.59 -14.01
N SER A 13 4.84 18.66 -13.47
CA SER A 13 5.93 19.43 -14.03
C SER A 13 6.21 18.84 -15.41
N ALA A 14 5.83 19.56 -16.46
CA ALA A 14 6.33 19.31 -17.80
C ALA A 14 7.86 19.44 -17.76
N GLY A 15 8.57 18.45 -18.32
CA GLY A 15 10.02 18.56 -18.46
C GLY A 15 10.36 19.77 -19.32
N ARG A 16 11.41 20.52 -18.95
CA ARG A 16 11.85 21.75 -19.66
C ARG A 16 12.11 21.49 -21.15
N ILE A 17 12.60 20.31 -21.49
CA ILE A 17 12.99 19.91 -22.85
C ILE A 17 11.91 19.03 -23.49
N TYR A 18 11.36 18.09 -22.72
CA TYR A 18 10.31 17.17 -23.16
C TYR A 18 9.05 17.46 -22.34
N LYS A 19 8.06 18.12 -22.95
CA LYS A 19 6.78 18.52 -22.32
C LYS A 19 5.94 17.36 -21.76
N LYS A 20 6.46 16.14 -21.75
CA LYS A 20 5.84 14.97 -21.12
C LYS A 20 5.89 15.14 -19.61
N ALA A 21 4.73 15.13 -18.99
CA ALA A 21 4.64 15.27 -17.55
C ALA A 21 5.31 14.11 -16.81
N ARG A 22 5.93 14.41 -15.67
CA ARG A 22 6.56 13.43 -14.78
C ARG A 22 6.05 13.63 -13.35
N ARG A 23 5.70 12.54 -12.68
CA ARG A 23 5.43 12.55 -11.25
C ARG A 23 6.76 12.59 -10.49
N LYS A 24 6.89 13.49 -9.52
CA LYS A 24 8.05 13.55 -8.61
C LYS A 24 7.65 12.90 -7.30
N ILE A 25 8.43 11.94 -6.83
CA ILE A 25 8.21 11.25 -5.55
C ILE A 25 9.40 11.57 -4.66
N THR A 26 9.14 12.05 -3.46
CA THR A 26 10.17 12.30 -2.44
C THR A 26 9.88 11.38 -1.25
N LYS A 27 10.93 10.70 -0.77
CA LYS A 27 10.84 9.80 0.37
C LYS A 27 11.20 10.57 1.64
N PHE A 28 10.38 10.44 2.68
CA PHE A 28 10.61 11.08 3.98
C PHE A 28 10.76 10.01 5.07
N VAL A 29 11.68 10.24 6.01
CA VAL A 29 11.87 9.37 7.18
C VAL A 29 11.08 9.97 8.34
N VAL A 30 10.10 9.20 8.81
CA VAL A 30 9.15 9.60 9.86
C VAL A 30 9.56 8.97 11.18
N HIS A 31 9.36 9.70 12.27
CA HIS A 31 9.46 9.20 13.63
C HIS A 31 8.08 8.80 14.14
N ASP A 32 8.00 7.56 14.61
CA ASP A 32 6.85 6.97 15.28
C ASP A 32 7.42 6.19 16.48
N GLU A 33 6.97 6.53 17.69
CA GLU A 33 7.46 5.91 18.94
C GLU A 33 6.71 4.63 19.27
N SER A 34 5.48 4.50 18.78
CA SER A 34 4.58 3.40 19.12
C SER A 34 4.40 2.41 17.97
N ASN A 35 5.10 2.61 16.84
CA ASN A 35 5.00 1.78 15.62
C ASN A 35 3.54 1.51 15.20
N LYS A 36 2.71 2.56 15.16
CA LYS A 36 1.28 2.47 14.86
C LYS A 36 1.00 2.31 13.37
N ALA A 37 1.88 2.83 12.51
CA ALA A 37 1.71 2.78 11.06
C ALA A 37 2.29 1.48 10.47
N THR A 38 1.53 0.84 9.59
CA THR A 38 1.93 -0.38 8.87
C THR A 38 2.26 -0.06 7.41
N VAL A 39 2.99 -0.96 6.75
CA VAL A 39 3.33 -0.81 5.32
C VAL A 39 2.06 -0.83 4.48
N GLY A 40 1.87 0.20 3.65
CA GLY A 40 0.69 0.34 2.78
C GLY A 40 -0.31 1.39 3.26
N ASP A 41 -0.19 1.82 4.52
CA ASP A 41 -1.08 2.83 5.08
C ASP A 41 -0.84 4.22 4.48
N ARG A 42 -1.91 5.00 4.34
CA ARG A 42 -1.80 6.44 4.04
C ARG A 42 -1.72 7.22 5.35
N VAL A 43 -0.63 7.95 5.53
CA VAL A 43 -0.35 8.64 6.79
C VAL A 43 -0.25 10.15 6.61
N LEU A 44 -0.69 10.89 7.62
CA LEU A 44 -0.47 12.32 7.76
C LEU A 44 0.80 12.54 8.58
N ILE A 45 1.72 13.33 8.03
CA ILE A 45 3.00 13.66 8.67
C ILE A 45 3.14 15.16 8.84
N GLU A 46 3.86 15.57 9.89
CA GLU A 46 4.18 16.97 10.14
C GLU A 46 5.67 17.17 10.46
N GLN A 47 6.15 18.40 10.25
CA GLN A 47 7.53 18.75 10.57
C GLN A 47 7.72 18.82 12.09
N SER A 48 8.82 18.26 12.57
CA SER A 48 9.21 18.29 13.98
C SER A 48 10.60 18.90 14.14
N ARG A 49 11.02 19.09 15.40
CA ARG A 49 12.45 19.24 15.70
C ARG A 49 13.23 18.04 15.14
N PRO A 50 14.50 18.20 14.73
CA PRO A 50 15.31 17.08 14.26
C PRO A 50 15.48 16.05 15.38
N ILE A 51 15.10 14.80 15.10
CA ILE A 51 15.21 13.66 16.02
C ILE A 51 16.48 12.87 15.74
N SER A 52 16.92 12.88 14.48
CA SER A 52 18.18 12.31 14.01
C SER A 52 18.67 13.13 12.82
N LYS A 53 19.77 12.70 12.17
CA LYS A 53 20.36 13.34 10.99
C LYS A 53 19.32 13.59 9.88
N ASN A 54 18.44 12.61 9.66
CA ASN A 54 17.43 12.65 8.58
C ASN A 54 15.97 12.65 9.07
N LYS A 55 15.71 12.27 10.33
CA LYS A 55 14.34 12.19 10.90
C LYS A 55 13.90 13.57 11.38
N ARG A 56 13.13 14.27 10.53
CA ARG A 56 12.57 15.62 10.79
C ARG A 56 11.04 15.66 10.70
N TRP A 57 10.42 14.49 10.60
CA TRP A 57 8.98 14.33 10.42
C TRP A 57 8.45 13.44 11.53
N ARG A 58 7.28 13.76 12.09
CA ARG A 58 6.56 12.92 13.05
C ARG A 58 5.22 12.46 12.48
N LEU A 59 4.80 11.27 12.88
CA LEU A 59 3.49 10.72 12.53
C LEU A 59 2.39 11.48 13.30
N VAL A 60 1.39 11.98 12.58
CA VAL A 60 0.22 12.67 13.19
C VAL A 60 -0.96 11.72 13.29
N ASP A 61 -1.33 11.14 12.14
CA ASP A 61 -2.52 10.32 12.02
C ASP A 61 -2.40 9.32 10.87
N VAL A 62 -3.15 8.22 10.95
CA VAL A 62 -3.25 7.20 9.90
C VAL A 62 -4.62 7.37 9.25
N LEU A 63 -4.64 7.80 7.99
CA LEU A 63 -5.87 8.14 7.26
C LEU A 63 -6.56 6.90 6.70
N ASP A 64 -5.83 6.10 5.92
CA ASP A 64 -6.35 4.88 5.30
C ASP A 64 -5.49 3.71 5.76
N ARG A 65 -6.08 2.78 6.50
CA ARG A 65 -5.46 1.49 6.83
C ARG A 65 -5.79 0.49 5.74
N VAL A 66 -4.77 -0.03 5.08
CA VAL A 66 -4.97 -1.11 4.11
C VAL A 66 -4.91 -2.41 4.87
N GLU A 67 -6.08 -2.96 5.20
CA GLU A 67 -6.16 -4.33 5.67
C GLU A 67 -5.79 -5.23 4.49
N VAL A 68 -4.54 -5.69 4.48
CA VAL A 68 -4.13 -6.78 3.62
C VAL A 68 -4.89 -7.99 4.14
N ALA A 69 -6.05 -8.27 3.54
CA ALA A 69 -6.73 -9.53 3.75
C ALA A 69 -5.74 -10.63 3.39
N GLU A 70 -5.30 -11.37 4.40
CA GLU A 70 -4.59 -12.62 4.22
C GLU A 70 -5.57 -13.57 3.51
N ILE A 71 -5.54 -13.59 2.18
CA ILE A 71 -6.18 -14.67 1.43
C ILE A 71 -5.38 -15.91 1.82
N GLN A 72 -5.96 -16.78 2.64
CA GLN A 72 -5.43 -18.11 2.93
C GLN A 72 -5.28 -18.83 1.59
N PRO A 73 -4.05 -19.17 1.13
CA PRO A 73 -3.86 -19.86 -0.15
C PRO A 73 -4.53 -21.23 -0.21
N SER A 74 -4.96 -21.79 0.94
CA SER A 74 -5.46 -23.15 1.09
C SER A 74 -6.85 -23.40 0.49
N GLU A 75 -7.61 -22.37 0.10
CA GLU A 75 -8.96 -22.56 -0.45
C GLU A 75 -8.98 -22.73 -1.98
N ILE A 76 -7.86 -22.49 -2.67
CA ILE A 76 -7.78 -22.61 -4.13
C ILE A 76 -7.56 -24.07 -4.57
N ASP A 77 -6.96 -24.91 -3.71
CA ASP A 77 -6.66 -26.31 -4.05
C ASP A 77 -7.84 -27.27 -3.78
N SER A 78 -8.89 -26.81 -3.07
CA SER A 78 -10.03 -27.67 -2.69
C SER A 78 -11.06 -27.91 -3.80
N GLU A 79 -11.01 -27.18 -4.91
CA GLU A 79 -11.98 -27.36 -6.03
C GLU A 79 -11.44 -28.22 -7.19
N ALA A 80 -10.14 -28.55 -7.20
CA ALA A 80 -9.52 -29.36 -8.27
C ALA A 80 -9.56 -30.88 -8.02
N ALA A 81 -9.92 -31.35 -6.81
CA ALA A 81 -9.81 -32.76 -6.42
C ALA A 81 -11.12 -33.59 -6.51
N LEU A 82 -12.26 -32.99 -6.89
CA LEU A 82 -13.54 -33.71 -7.01
C LEU A 82 -13.91 -34.12 -8.45
N ALA A 83 -13.06 -33.84 -9.45
CA ALA A 83 -13.19 -34.40 -10.80
C ALA A 83 -12.54 -35.80 -10.87
N GLY A 84 -13.18 -36.77 -10.21
CA GLY A 84 -12.67 -38.13 -10.13
C GLY A 84 -13.72 -39.09 -9.61
N THR A 85 -14.89 -39.15 -10.25
CA THR A 85 -15.75 -40.34 -10.15
C THR A 85 -15.41 -41.25 -11.33
N PRO A 86 -14.64 -42.34 -11.13
CA PRO A 86 -14.60 -43.42 -12.09
C PRO A 86 -15.91 -44.17 -11.95
N ASP A 87 -16.95 -43.75 -12.67
CA ASP A 87 -18.12 -44.60 -12.79
C ASP A 87 -17.82 -45.70 -13.83
N SER A 88 -17.93 -46.92 -13.33
CA SER A 88 -17.60 -48.16 -14.00
C SER A 88 -18.85 -48.71 -14.68
N ALA A 89 -18.66 -49.26 -15.87
CA ALA A 89 -19.44 -50.37 -16.45
C ALA A 89 -20.91 -50.15 -16.86
N GLY A 90 -21.20 -50.57 -18.10
CA GLY A 90 -22.53 -50.78 -18.70
C GLY A 90 -22.49 -50.43 -20.19
N SER A 91 -21.97 -51.28 -21.08
CA SER A 91 -22.75 -52.21 -21.93
C SER A 91 -24.04 -51.62 -22.50
N GLU A 92 -24.13 -51.42 -23.81
CA GLU A 92 -25.28 -51.81 -24.66
C GLU A 92 -24.98 -51.49 -26.15
N ASP A 93 -25.50 -52.38 -26.99
CA ASP A 93 -25.29 -52.79 -28.41
C ASP A 93 -24.79 -51.83 -29.51
#